data_AF-A0A7K1LAN0-F1
#
_entry.id   AF-A0A7K1LAN0-F1
#
_cell.length_a   1.000
_cell.length_b   1.000
_cell.length_c   1.000
_cell.angle_alpha   90.00
_cell.angle_beta   90.00
_cell.angle_gamma   90.00
#
_symmetry.space_group_name_H-M   'P 1'
#
loop_
_entity.id
_entity.type
_entity.pdbx_description
1 polymer ?
#
loop_
_entity_poly.entity_id
_entity_poly.type
_entity_poly.pdbx_seq_one_letter_code
_entity_poly.pdbx_strand_id
1 'polypeptide(L)'
;MDRYPASPAPIYAWDVEAAGTGWSGVTDNCDRACRQVDEALRAADACPSAHGTVRRVELDIVGGPDYIGARSIGRARLDADTGAVVWNDETRA
;
A
#
# COMPACT_ATOMS: atom_id res chain seq x y z
N MET A 1 -15.97 -17.87 -29.40
CA MET A 1 -15.29 -18.37 -28.18
C MET A 1 -14.59 -17.19 -27.56
N ASP A 2 -15.32 -16.40 -26.77
CA ASP A 2 -14.74 -15.27 -26.04
C ASP A 2 -14.02 -15.80 -24.80
N ARG A 3 -12.71 -15.97 -24.90
CA ARG A 3 -11.85 -15.87 -23.72
C ARG A 3 -11.67 -14.38 -23.45
N TYR A 4 -12.60 -13.80 -22.70
CA TYR A 4 -12.23 -12.61 -21.92
C TYR A 4 -10.97 -13.00 -21.12
N PRO A 5 -9.85 -12.24 -21.20
CA PRO A 5 -8.73 -12.51 -20.32
C PRO A 5 -9.28 -12.41 -18.89
N ALA A 6 -9.00 -13.43 -18.07
CA ALA A 6 -9.24 -13.35 -16.64
C ALA A 6 -8.73 -12.00 -16.15
N SER A 7 -9.53 -11.27 -15.36
CA SER A 7 -9.16 -9.95 -14.86
C SER A 7 -7.71 -9.96 -14.39
N PRO A 8 -6.89 -8.97 -14.75
CA PRO A 8 -5.48 -8.94 -14.38
C PRO A 8 -5.36 -9.12 -12.86
N ALA A 9 -4.37 -9.92 -12.44
CA ALA A 9 -4.11 -10.14 -11.02
C ALA A 9 -3.96 -8.78 -10.32
N PRO A 10 -4.55 -8.60 -9.12
CA PRO A 10 -4.50 -7.33 -8.43
C PRO A 10 -3.04 -6.97 -8.10
N ILE A 11 -2.67 -5.73 -8.36
CA ILE A 11 -1.37 -5.19 -7.97
C ILE A 11 -1.59 -4.29 -6.76
N TYR A 12 -0.66 -4.32 -5.81
CA TYR A 12 -0.67 -3.49 -4.62
C TYR A 12 0.59 -2.64 -4.61
N ALA A 13 0.39 -1.32 -4.64
CA ALA A 13 1.43 -0.35 -4.38
C ALA A 13 1.40 0.02 -2.91
N TRP A 14 2.57 0.26 -2.32
CA TRP A 14 2.67 0.75 -0.95
C TRP A 14 3.73 1.82 -0.84
N ASP A 15 3.50 2.74 0.08
CA ASP A 15 4.36 3.89 0.35
C ASP A 15 4.45 4.07 1.86
N VAL A 16 5.64 4.39 2.37
CA VAL A 16 5.87 4.84 3.75
C VAL A 16 6.61 6.15 3.70
N GLU A 17 5.98 7.19 4.23
CA GLU A 17 6.56 8.53 4.33
C GLU A 17 6.99 8.77 5.77
N ALA A 18 8.27 9.08 5.97
CA ALA A 18 8.85 9.53 7.24
C ALA A 18 9.59 10.86 7.02
N ALA A 19 9.92 11.61 8.08
CA ALA A 19 10.52 12.93 7.96
C ALA A 19 11.88 12.87 7.22
N GLY A 20 11.88 13.22 5.93
CA GLY A 20 13.08 13.26 5.07
C GLY A 20 13.45 11.93 4.39
N THR A 21 12.72 10.85 4.64
CA THR A 21 12.94 9.54 3.99
C THR A 21 11.61 8.91 3.59
N GLY A 22 11.61 8.22 2.45
CA GLY A 22 10.44 7.50 1.97
C GLY A 22 10.84 6.14 1.43
N TRP A 23 9.99 5.15 1.65
CA TRP A 23 10.11 3.81 1.07
C TRP A 23 8.85 3.52 0.28
N SER A 24 8.99 2.85 -0.86
CA SER A 24 7.85 2.42 -1.65
C SER A 24 8.14 1.12 -2.37
N GLY A 25 7.07 0.45 -2.80
CA GLY A 25 7.17 -0.81 -3.52
C GLY A 25 5.87 -1.22 -4.17
N VAL A 26 5.96 -2.26 -5.00
CA VAL A 26 4.83 -2.86 -5.69
C VAL A 26 4.90 -4.38 -5.55
N THR A 27 3.78 -5.02 -5.27
CA THR A 27 3.64 -6.48 -5.18
C THR A 27 2.25 -6.91 -5.61
N ASP A 28 2.13 -8.14 -6.10
CA ASP A 28 0.88 -8.83 -6.40
C ASP A 28 0.16 -9.41 -5.16
N ASN A 29 0.66 -9.17 -3.95
CA ASN A 29 0.15 -9.75 -2.71
C ASN A 29 -0.11 -8.68 -1.64
N CYS A 30 -1.38 -8.53 -1.24
CA CYS A 30 -1.81 -7.55 -0.24
C CYS A 30 -1.13 -7.74 1.11
N ASP A 31 -1.04 -8.98 1.61
CA ASP A 31 -0.44 -9.27 2.91
C ASP A 31 1.06 -8.95 2.91
N ARG A 32 1.72 -9.19 1.77
CA ARG A 32 3.12 -8.81 1.59
C ARG A 32 3.28 -7.29 1.61
N ALA A 33 2.41 -6.54 0.94
CA ALA A 33 2.43 -5.08 0.97
C ALA A 33 2.27 -4.55 2.40
N CYS A 34 1.30 -5.07 3.17
CA CYS A 34 1.10 -4.67 4.56
C CYS A 34 2.31 -5.00 5.44
N ARG A 35 2.93 -6.18 5.29
CA ARG A 35 4.15 -6.54 6.05
C ARG A 35 5.33 -5.63 5.72
N GLN A 36 5.50 -5.24 4.46
CA GLN A 36 6.57 -4.33 4.07
C GLN A 36 6.36 -2.92 4.65
N VAL A 37 5.11 -2.46 4.71
CA VAL A 37 4.77 -1.21 5.42
C VAL A 37 5.08 -1.30 6.91
N ASP A 38 4.71 -2.41 7.56
CA ASP A 38 5.01 -2.64 8.99
C ASP A 38 6.53 -2.60 9.27
N GLU A 39 7.33 -3.26 8.43
CA GLU A 39 8.78 -3.27 8.54
C GLU A 39 9.38 -1.87 8.32
N ALA A 40 8.94 -1.15 7.29
CA ALA A 40 9.42 0.19 6.98
C ALA A 40 9.04 1.21 8.07
N LEU A 41 7.83 1.12 8.63
CA LEU A 41 7.41 1.96 9.76
C LEU A 41 8.25 1.71 11.01
N ARG A 42 8.60 0.45 11.30
CA ARG A 42 9.50 0.12 12.42
C ARG A 42 10.93 0.60 12.18
N ALA A 43 11.41 0.52 10.94
CA ALA A 43 12.75 0.99 10.55
C ALA A 43 12.89 2.51 10.55
N ALA A 44 11.77 3.26 10.51
CA ALA A 44 11.76 4.72 10.56
C ALA A 44 12.04 5.31 11.97
N ASP A 45 12.59 4.51 12.89
CA ASP A 45 13.08 4.88 14.23
C ASP A 45 12.19 5.91 14.96
N ALA A 46 10.94 5.52 15.23
CA ALA A 46 9.96 6.29 16.01
C ALA A 46 9.70 7.72 15.49
N CYS A 47 9.89 7.98 14.19
CA CYS A 47 9.45 9.22 13.58
C CYS A 47 7.92 9.37 13.78
N PRO A 48 7.43 10.34 14.58
CA PRO A 48 6.02 10.41 14.96
C PRO A 48 5.09 10.73 13.79
N SER A 49 5.64 11.29 12.71
CA SER A 49 4.93 11.60 11.48
C SER A 49 4.98 10.46 10.45
N ALA A 50 5.64 9.34 10.76
CA ALA A 50 5.75 8.23 9.84
C ALA A 50 4.38 7.59 9.59
N HIS A 51 4.00 7.45 8.33
CA HIS A 51 2.77 6.80 7.94
C HIS A 51 2.95 5.98 6.68
N GLY A 52 2.31 4.82 6.65
CA GLY A 52 2.27 3.92 5.52
C GLY A 52 0.92 3.91 4.85
N THR A 53 0.88 3.68 3.55
CA THR A 53 -0.34 3.52 2.77
C THR A 53 -0.19 2.30 1.87
N VAL A 54 -1.26 1.52 1.72
CA VAL A 54 -1.36 0.45 0.71
C VAL A 54 -2.52 0.77 -0.21
N ARG A 55 -2.29 0.64 -1.51
CA ARG A 55 -3.27 0.89 -2.57
C ARG A 55 -3.35 -0.31 -3.48
N ARG A 56 -4.56 -0.79 -3.76
CA ARG A 56 -4.78 -1.72 -4.88
C ARG A 56 -4.84 -0.90 -6.15
N VAL A 57 -4.14 -1.37 -7.17
CA VAL A 57 -3.97 -0.70 -8.44
C VAL A 57 -4.41 -1.64 -9.55
N GLU A 58 -5.17 -1.13 -10.50
CA GLU A 58 -5.55 -1.85 -11.71
C GLU A 58 -4.72 -1.34 -12.89
N LEU A 59 -4.28 -2.28 -13.73
CA LEU A 59 -3.65 -1.95 -15.00
C LEU A 59 -4.75 -1.82 -16.04
N ASP A 60 -4.87 -0.64 -16.65
CA ASP A 60 -5.72 -0.51 -17.83
C ASP A 60 -5.03 -1.21 -19.01
N ILE A 61 -5.64 -2.29 -19.49
CA ILE A 61 -5.17 -3.03 -20.68
C ILE A 61 -5.58 -2.29 -21.98
N VAL A 62 -6.47 -1.31 -21.91
CA VAL A 62 -6.99 -0.56 -23.07
C VAL A 62 -6.30 0.81 -23.18
N GLY A 63 -5.01 0.82 -23.49
CA GLY A 63 -4.40 1.95 -24.20
C GLY A 63 -3.34 2.79 -23.49
N GLY A 64 -2.83 2.41 -22.31
CA GLY A 64 -1.69 3.11 -21.69
C GLY A 64 -1.17 2.42 -20.43
N PRO A 65 0.08 2.69 -19.99
CA PRO A 65 0.66 2.18 -18.74
C PRO A 65 0.07 2.88 -17.50
N ASP A 66 -1.17 3.37 -17.59
CA ASP A 66 -1.79 4.17 -16.56
C ASP A 66 -2.44 3.27 -15.51
N TYR A 67 -2.09 3.52 -14.26
CA TYR A 67 -2.63 2.89 -13.07
C TYR A 67 -4.01 3.51 -12.77
N ILE A 68 -5.05 3.03 -13.46
CA ILE A 68 -6.40 3.55 -13.29
C ILE A 68 -7.06 2.86 -12.09
N GLY A 69 -7.47 3.64 -11.07
CA GLY A 69 -8.24 3.11 -9.94
C GLY A 69 -7.41 2.63 -8.75
N ALA A 70 -6.58 3.52 -8.18
CA ALA A 70 -5.94 3.26 -6.90
C ALA A 70 -6.98 3.31 -5.76
N ARG A 71 -7.46 2.15 -5.29
CA ARG A 71 -8.28 2.07 -4.07
C ARG A 71 -7.35 1.95 -2.87
N SER A 72 -7.39 2.90 -1.94
CA SER A 72 -6.74 2.73 -0.64
C SER A 72 -7.29 1.47 0.05
N ILE A 73 -6.39 0.58 0.44
CA ILE A 73 -6.70 -0.63 1.18
C ILE A 73 -6.52 -0.39 2.67
N GLY A 74 -5.54 0.43 3.04
CA GLY A 74 -5.33 0.78 4.42
C GLY A 74 -4.24 1.82 4.57
N ARG A 75 -4.32 2.53 5.70
CA ARG A 75 -3.28 3.44 6.15
C ARG A 75 -2.76 2.97 7.50
N ALA A 76 -1.44 2.92 7.65
CA ALA A 76 -0.77 2.52 8.86
C ALA A 76 -0.01 3.69 9.46
N ARG A 77 0.14 3.69 10.78
CA ARG A 77 1.09 4.54 11.50
C ARG A 77 1.73 3.75 12.62
N LEU A 78 2.94 4.13 13.00
CA LEU A 78 3.54 3.63 14.23
C LEU A 78 2.95 4.39 15.41
N ASP A 79 2.45 3.68 16.41
CA ASP A 79 2.03 4.24 17.68
C ASP A 79 3.27 4.53 18.54
N ALA A 80 3.47 5.79 18.91
CA ALA A 80 4.67 6.23 19.61
C ALA A 80 4.73 5.71 21.06
N ASP A 81 3.58 5.44 21.68
CA ASP A 81 3.50 5.04 23.08
C ASP A 81 3.74 3.53 23.26
N THR A 82 3.27 2.73 22.32
CA THR A 82 3.33 1.26 22.39
C THR A 82 4.37 0.64 21.43
N GLY A 83 4.84 1.39 20.44
CA GLY A 83 5.66 0.86 19.35
C GLY A 83 4.90 -0.10 18.41
N ALA A 84 3.57 -0.17 18.54
CA ALA A 84 2.73 -1.01 17.69
C ALA A 84 2.40 -0.30 16.38
N VAL A 85 2.31 -1.04 15.27
CA VAL A 85 1.77 -0.49 14.02
C VAL A 85 0.25 -0.59 14.07
N VAL A 86 -0.42 0.54 13.89
CA VAL A 86 -1.88 0.65 13.91
C VAL A 86 -2.37 0.89 12.49
N TRP A 87 -3.23 -0.02 12.02
CA TRP A 87 -3.88 0.06 10.72
C TRP A 87 -5.28 0.66 10.86
N ASN A 88 -5.53 1.72 10.11
CA ASN A 88 -6.86 2.22 9.84
C ASN A 88 -7.31 1.67 8.50
N ASP A 89 -8.33 0.82 8.55
CA ASP A 89 -9.01 0.33 7.37
C ASP A 89 -9.91 1.45 6.84
N GLU A 90 -9.50 2.11 5.75
CA GLU A 90 -10.34 3.09 5.06
C GLU A 90 -11.32 2.37 4.09
N THR A 91 -11.97 1.30 4.54
CA THR A 91 -13.10 0.73 3.79
C THR A 91 -14.41 1.30 4.31
N ARG A 92 -14.70 2.57 3.99
CA ARG A 92 -16.10 3.05 3.90
C ARG A 92 -16.25 4.41 3.22
N ALA A 93 -16.45 4.37 1.90
CA ALA A 93 -17.54 5.06 1.19
C ALA A 93 -17.72 4.39 -0.18
#